data_AF-A0AAQ3B3R2-F1
#
_entry.id   AF-A0AAQ3B3R2-F1
#
_cell.length_a   1.000
_cell.length_b   1.000
_cell.length_c   1.000
_cell.angle_alpha   90.00
_cell.angle_beta   90.00
_cell.angle_gamma   90.00
#
_symmetry.space_group_name_H-M   'P 1'
#
loop_
_entity.id
_entity.type
_entity.pdbx_description
1 polymer ?
#
loop_
_entity_poly.entity_id
_entity_poly.type
_entity_poly.pdbx_seq_one_letter_code
_entity_poly.pdbx_strand_id
1 'polypeptide(L)'
;MRRLHPIDSLVIKLLGKQGLIKREALKYLNDKVYRLTPEEVELAMQEASRSGQKAKEAYIEQLIERKRETFFTELSHQLNQPLSHQDKSA
;
A
#
# COMPACT_ATOMS: atom_id res chain seq x y z
N MET A 1 -13.39 -6.62 16.02
CA MET A 1 -12.83 -5.94 14.82
C MET A 1 -11.33 -6.13 14.81
N ARG A 2 -10.71 -6.60 13.71
CA ARG A 2 -9.24 -6.65 13.62
C ARG A 2 -8.68 -5.22 13.74
N ARG A 3 -7.64 -5.06 14.56
CA ARG A 3 -6.96 -3.77 14.73
C ARG A 3 -6.30 -3.40 13.40
N LEU A 4 -6.58 -2.20 12.90
CA LEU A 4 -5.90 -1.66 11.72
C LEU A 4 -4.41 -1.51 12.00
N HIS A 5 -3.58 -1.76 10.98
CA HIS A 5 -2.16 -1.44 11.07
C HIS A 5 -1.97 0.07 11.31
N PRO A 6 -0.97 0.51 12.09
CA PRO A 6 -0.76 1.94 12.32
C PRO A 6 -0.56 2.74 11.02
N ILE A 7 0.21 2.21 10.07
CA ILE A 7 0.43 2.87 8.76
C ILE A 7 -0.87 2.98 7.97
N ASP A 8 -1.72 1.95 7.94
CA ASP A 8 -3.02 2.01 7.27
C ASP A 8 -3.89 3.15 7.80
N SER A 9 -3.85 3.37 9.11
CA SER A 9 -4.60 4.45 9.76
C SER A 9 -4.09 5.83 9.32
N LEU A 10 -2.78 5.97 9.08
CA LEU A 10 -2.18 7.19 8.54
C LEU A 10 -2.54 7.37 7.06
N VAL A 11 -2.40 6.31 6.25
CA VAL A 11 -2.76 6.30 4.83
C VAL A 11 -4.22 6.70 4.62
N ILE A 12 -5.16 6.14 5.39
CA ILE A 12 -6.59 6.49 5.30
C ILE A 12 -6.80 7.97 5.61
N LYS A 13 -6.09 8.54 6.59
CA LYS A 13 -6.17 9.99 6.89
C LYS A 13 -5.60 10.84 5.76
N LEU A 14 -4.48 10.43 5.16
CA LEU A 14 -3.86 11.15 4.03
C LEU A 14 -4.77 11.13 2.79
N LEU A 15 -5.33 9.98 2.44
CA LEU A 15 -6.31 9.86 1.36
C LEU A 15 -7.57 10.69 1.62
N GLY A 16 -8.01 10.77 2.88
CA GLY A 16 -9.11 11.65 3.29
C GLY A 16 -8.82 13.13 3.02
N LYS A 17 -7.56 13.58 3.21
CA LYS A 17 -7.15 14.95 2.84
C LYS A 17 -7.18 15.20 1.33
N GLN A 18 -7.13 14.15 0.52
CA GLN A 18 -7.27 14.21 -0.94
C GLN A 18 -8.75 14.11 -1.39
N GLY A 19 -9.71 14.07 -0.45
CA GLY A 19 -11.15 14.06 -0.73
C GLY A 19 -11.81 12.69 -0.72
N LEU A 20 -11.07 11.59 -0.51
CA LEU A 20 -11.66 10.26 -0.48
C LEU A 20 -12.44 10.03 0.82
N ILE A 21 -13.65 9.49 0.72
CA ILE A 21 -14.37 9.03 1.92
C ILE A 21 -13.74 7.75 2.46
N LYS A 22 -13.99 7.43 3.74
CA LYS A 22 -13.38 6.26 4.41
C LYS A 22 -13.50 4.95 3.61
N ARG A 23 -14.66 4.70 2.98
CA ARG A 23 -14.88 3.49 2.17
C ARG A 23 -13.99 3.44 0.93
N GLU A 24 -13.80 4.57 0.27
CA GLU A 24 -12.93 4.70 -0.91
C GLU A 24 -11.46 4.58 -0.51
N ALA A 25 -11.06 5.24 0.59
CA ALA A 25 -9.71 5.14 1.12
C ALA A 25 -9.35 3.69 1.49
N LEU A 26 -10.28 2.94 2.11
CA LEU A 26 -10.11 1.52 2.41
C LEU A 26 -9.99 0.66 1.15
N LYS A 27 -10.83 0.92 0.14
CA LYS A 27 -10.75 0.21 -1.14
C LYS A 27 -9.40 0.46 -1.81
N TYR A 28 -8.96 1.71 -1.84
CA TYR A 28 -7.70 2.10 -2.47
C TYR A 28 -6.49 1.53 -1.73
N LEU A 29 -6.50 1.56 -0.40
CA LEU A 29 -5.51 0.87 0.44
C LEU A 29 -5.47 -0.64 0.14
N ASN A 30 -6.64 -1.29 0.05
CA ASN A 30 -6.70 -2.72 -0.27
C ASN A 30 -6.06 -3.02 -1.64
N ASP A 31 -6.39 -2.22 -2.66
CA ASP A 31 -5.88 -2.44 -4.01
C ASP A 31 -4.37 -2.15 -4.13
N LYS A 32 -3.82 -1.21 -3.35
CA LYS A 32 -2.40 -0.85 -3.39
C LYS A 32 -1.51 -1.72 -2.49
N VAL A 33 -2.00 -2.13 -1.33
CA VAL A 33 -1.19 -2.82 -0.31
C VAL A 33 -1.49 -4.31 -0.23
N TYR A 34 -2.77 -4.67 -0.16
CA TYR A 34 -3.18 -6.03 0.22
C TYR A 34 -3.48 -6.94 -0.95
N ARG A 35 -3.83 -6.37 -2.11
CA ARG A 35 -4.00 -7.11 -3.35
C ARG A 35 -2.61 -7.52 -3.85
N LEU A 36 -2.36 -8.82 -3.89
CA LEU A 36 -1.16 -9.38 -4.50
C LEU A 36 -1.34 -9.45 -6.02
N THR A 37 -0.29 -9.13 -6.77
CA THR A 37 -0.25 -9.37 -8.22
C THR A 37 -0.04 -10.86 -8.51
N PRO A 38 -0.33 -11.35 -9.73
CA PRO A 38 -0.04 -12.73 -10.12
C PRO A 38 1.43 -13.13 -9.87
N GLU A 39 2.36 -12.23 -10.17
CA GLU A 39 3.80 -12.44 -9.98
C GLU A 39 4.16 -12.54 -8.49
N GLU A 40 3.58 -11.69 -7.64
CA GLU A 40 3.77 -11.75 -6.19
C GLU A 40 3.21 -13.05 -5.60
N VAL A 41 2.08 -13.54 -6.12
CA VAL A 41 1.50 -14.84 -5.74
C VAL A 41 2.42 -15.98 -6.16
N GLU A 42 2.97 -15.93 -7.37
CA GLU A 42 3.89 -16.95 -7.87
C GLU A 42 5.15 -17.03 -6.98
N LEU A 43 5.76 -15.88 -6.67
CA LEU A 43 6.91 -15.81 -5.76
C LEU A 43 6.59 -16.39 -4.38
N ALA A 44 5.42 -16.06 -3.82
CA ALA A 44 4.98 -16.63 -2.54
C ALA A 44 4.80 -18.16 -2.61
N MET A 45 4.35 -18.69 -3.75
CA MET A 45 4.24 -20.15 -3.98
C MET A 45 5.60 -20.81 -4.16
N GLN A 46 6.56 -20.14 -4.78
CA GLN A 46 7.94 -20.61 -4.88
C GLN A 46 8.60 -20.70 -3.49
N GLU A 47 8.37 -19.70 -2.62
CA GLU A 47 8.86 -19.73 -1.24
C GLU A 47 8.23 -20.86 -0.42
N ALA A 48 6.94 -21.15 -0.60
CA ALA A 48 6.30 -22.33 -0.01
C ALA A 48 6.93 -23.64 -0.49
N SER A 49 7.24 -23.74 -1.78
CA SER A 49 7.82 -24.95 -2.38
C SER A 49 9.24 -25.22 -1.87
N ARG A 50 10.02 -24.15 -1.61
CA ARG A 50 11.42 -24.25 -1.13
C ARG A 50 11.50 -24.50 0.37
N SER A 51 10.67 -23.80 1.15
CA SER A 51 10.87 -23.63 2.59
C SER A 51 9.60 -23.88 3.42
N GLY A 52 8.53 -24.34 2.77
CA GLY A 52 7.27 -24.70 3.41
C GLY A 52 6.33 -23.52 3.68
N GLN A 53 5.14 -23.84 4.18
CA GLN A 53 4.03 -22.89 4.34
C GLN A 53 4.37 -21.68 5.24
N LYS A 54 5.16 -21.87 6.30
CA LYS A 54 5.59 -20.78 7.19
C LYS A 54 6.45 -19.74 6.47
N ALA A 55 7.30 -20.18 5.53
CA ALA A 55 8.14 -19.26 4.76
C ALA A 55 7.30 -18.41 3.80
N LYS A 56 6.28 -19.00 3.18
CA LYS A 56 5.31 -18.26 2.37
C LYS A 56 4.54 -17.23 3.20
N GLU A 57 4.10 -17.57 4.40
CA GLU A 57 3.41 -16.63 5.28
C GLU A 57 4.32 -15.46 5.66
N ALA A 58 5.54 -15.74 6.11
CA ALA A 58 6.54 -14.71 6.42
C ALA A 58 6.88 -13.83 5.19
N TYR A 59 6.97 -14.43 4.00
CA TYR A 59 7.20 -13.70 2.76
C TYR A 59 6.06 -12.74 2.45
N ILE A 60 4.81 -13.20 2.55
CA ILE A 60 3.62 -12.37 2.31
C ILE A 60 3.55 -11.23 3.33
N GLU A 61 3.84 -11.50 4.61
CA GLU A 61 3.88 -10.46 5.64
C GLU A 61 4.92 -9.37 5.33
N GLN A 62 6.15 -9.77 4.97
CA GLN A 62 7.19 -8.82 4.58
C GLN A 62 6.84 -8.04 3.31
N LEU A 63 6.25 -8.71 2.33
CA LEU A 63 5.80 -8.07 1.09
C LEU A 63 4.74 -7.00 1.38
N ILE A 64 3.74 -7.32 2.20
CA ILE A 64 2.70 -6.37 2.58
C ILE A 64 3.31 -5.18 3.36
N GLU A 65 4.27 -5.41 4.26
CA GLU A 65 4.90 -4.32 5.01
C GLU A 65 5.66 -3.37 4.09
N ARG A 66 6.45 -3.90 3.14
CA ARG A 66 7.12 -3.09 2.11
C ARG A 66 6.12 -2.29 1.28
N LYS A 67 5.01 -2.90 0.87
CA LYS A 67 3.96 -2.18 0.11
C LYS A 67 3.32 -1.05 0.93
N ARG A 68 3.13 -1.24 2.25
CA ARG A 68 2.66 -0.18 3.14
C ARG A 68 3.63 0.99 3.19
N GLU A 69 4.91 0.72 3.44
CA GLU A 69 5.95 1.74 3.54
C GLU A 69 6.10 2.53 2.24
N THR A 70 6.18 1.84 1.10
CA THR A 70 6.25 2.47 -0.22
C THR A 70 5.05 3.35 -0.48
N PHE A 71 3.83 2.82 -0.29
CA PHE A 71 2.62 3.56 -0.59
C PHE A 71 2.43 4.78 0.33
N PHE A 72 2.75 4.64 1.62
CA PHE A 72 2.74 5.75 2.56
C PHE A 72 3.73 6.84 2.16
N THR A 73 4.94 6.45 1.74
CA THR A 73 5.99 7.38 1.31
C THR A 73 5.56 8.15 0.05
N GLU A 74 5.02 7.45 -0.96
CA GLU A 74 4.47 8.05 -2.17
C GLU A 74 3.36 9.06 -1.87
N LEU A 75 2.37 8.68 -1.05
CA LEU A 75 1.28 9.57 -0.66
C LEU A 75 1.76 10.78 0.13
N SER A 76 2.72 10.58 1.03
CA SER A 76 3.29 11.67 1.84
C SER A 76 4.05 12.66 0.96
N HIS A 77 4.82 12.17 -0.03
CA HIS A 77 5.48 13.04 -1.00
C HIS A 77 4.49 13.84 -1.84
N GLN A 78 3.43 13.21 -2.35
CA GLN A 78 2.40 13.89 -3.13
C GLN A 78 1.72 15.03 -2.36
N LEU A 79 1.50 14.85 -1.05
CA LEU A 79 0.88 15.87 -0.20
C LEU A 79 1.83 16.98 0.25
N ASN A 80 3.13 16.69 0.30
CA ASN A 80 4.16 17.66 0.71
C ASN A 80 4.79 18.41 -0.48
N GLN A 81 4.48 18.04 -1.73
CA GLN A 81 4.87 18.83 -2.89
C GLN A 81 3.91 20.02 -3.03
N PRO A 82 4.40 21.28 -2.98
CA PRO A 82 3.59 22.42 -3.37
C PRO A 82 3.15 22.22 -4.82
N LEU A 83 1.89 22.54 -5.13
CA LEU A 83 1.38 22.59 -6.49
C LEU A 83 2.33 23.44 -7.33
N SER A 84 3.23 22.78 -8.06
CA SER A 84 3.90 23.37 -9.20
C SER A 84 2.80 23.65 -10.21
N HIS A 85 2.21 24.83 -10.12
CA HIS A 85 1.46 25.41 -11.22
C HIS A 85 2.43 25.48 -12.39
N GLN A 86 2.36 24.49 -13.28
CA GLN A 86 2.83 24.70 -14.63
C GLN A 86 1.89 25.73 -15.24
N ASP A 87 2.24 27.00 -15.07
CA ASP A 87 1.86 28.07 -15.98
C ASP A 87 2.32 27.64 -17.37
N LYS A 88 1.40 27.04 -18.13
CA LYS A 88 1.55 26.94 -19.58
C LYS A 88 1.22 28.31 -20.15
N SER A 89 2.20 29.21 -20.04
CA SER A 89 2.32 30.35 -20.95
C SER A 89 2.95 29.83 -22.24
N ALA A 90 2.13 29.65 -23.27
CA ALA A 90 2.50 29.72 -24.69
C ALA A 90 1.24 29.80 -25.54
#